data_AF-A0A7W8M4S8-F1
#
_entry.id   AF-A0A7W8M4S8-F1
#
_cell.length_a   1.000
_cell.length_b   1.000
_cell.length_c   1.000
_cell.angle_alpha   90.00
_cell.angle_beta   90.00
_cell.angle_gamma   90.00
#
_symmetry.space_group_name_H-M   'P 1'
#
loop_
_entity.id
_entity.type
_entity.pdbx_description
1 polymer ?
#
loop_
_entity_poly.entity_id
_entity_poly.type
_entity_poly.pdbx_seq_one_letter_code
_entity_poly.pdbx_strand_id
1 'polypeptide(L)'
;MNIGDYYLLKARGKGHGAALVCLRAAQKIRRLGGEMIFNSRLEELVKKDGKVTGAIVRQKDGKTYEVCAKAVIVATDGVSDDPKLVEEMSGYKVTDRECSGDGNMYFNHFVNGGMMGEGQKAIWKAGGARCPGLGAGRLMAYPGVVDYVPWQTKNQMFTILEQPYLVVNKDGKRFINEEENQVSFNMGAAMKNQPGRIAFLIFDDATMTRLEEHGTEYSYMIFPAEKIVDGRKQFQEMIHQRHNKHVFACDSIEELAGAAGIHKEHLLKTVERYNQLCDKGHDDDFGKNPEFLQPVRYGKIYALEMCNCTYNIIGGIRINEECQVLTGDGTPIEGLYAAGDCANNAIAWDESIVYTLWGSTLGFSCNCGRFAGESAGDYVKTFAADDMEEYDIPESVLRVEKGYTEGKTVTVIETSKENPDYTIVMIDESYFALRDYDGEKWSDCRTVVRRGENGEFELGDVVGIFV
;
A
#
# COMPACT_ATOMS: atom_id res chain seq x y z
N MET A 1 -14.98 -10.57 -18.92
CA MET A 1 -14.18 -10.97 -17.74
C MET A 1 -14.78 -10.34 -16.51
N ASN A 2 -15.28 -11.16 -15.58
CA ASN A 2 -15.92 -10.72 -14.33
C ASN A 2 -14.87 -10.85 -13.24
N ILE A 3 -14.13 -9.77 -13.01
CA ILE A 3 -12.97 -9.69 -12.13
C ILE A 3 -13.47 -9.14 -10.80
N GLY A 4 -13.67 -9.99 -9.79
CA GLY A 4 -14.41 -9.60 -8.60
C GLY A 4 -13.86 -10.22 -7.32
N ASP A 5 -13.32 -9.36 -6.46
CA ASP A 5 -13.38 -9.54 -5.02
C ASP A 5 -14.82 -9.26 -4.56
N TYR A 6 -15.36 -10.14 -3.70
CA TYR A 6 -16.78 -10.14 -3.38
C TYR A 6 -17.09 -9.26 -2.17
N TYR A 7 -18.12 -8.43 -2.29
CA TYR A 7 -18.81 -7.84 -1.14
C TYR A 7 -20.25 -8.32 -1.14
N LEU A 8 -20.69 -8.96 -0.05
CA LEU A 8 -22.08 -9.32 0.20
C LEU A 8 -22.83 -8.12 0.80
N LEU A 9 -23.01 -7.05 0.03
CA LEU A 9 -23.98 -6.01 0.37
C LEU A 9 -25.34 -6.41 -0.21
N LYS A 10 -26.25 -6.87 0.65
CA LYS A 10 -27.65 -7.14 0.27
C LYS A 10 -28.18 -5.92 -0.51
N ALA A 11 -28.61 -6.15 -1.76
CA ALA A 11 -29.22 -5.20 -2.71
C ALA A 11 -28.33 -4.38 -3.67
N ARG A 12 -27.00 -4.61 -3.81
CA ARG A 12 -26.17 -3.78 -4.74
C ARG A 12 -25.32 -4.49 -5.81
N GLY A 13 -25.51 -5.79 -6.06
CA GLY A 13 -24.85 -6.50 -7.17
C GLY A 13 -23.38 -6.88 -6.90
N LYS A 14 -22.61 -7.18 -7.97
CA LYS A 14 -21.18 -7.59 -7.93
C LYS A 14 -20.26 -6.39 -8.21
N GLY A 15 -19.16 -6.22 -7.45
CA GLY A 15 -18.16 -5.17 -7.69
C GLY A 15 -17.01 -5.17 -6.66
N HIS A 16 -15.90 -4.50 -6.99
CA HIS A 16 -14.68 -4.41 -6.15
C HIS A 16 -14.84 -3.32 -5.07
N GLY A 17 -14.89 -3.70 -3.80
CA GLY A 17 -15.26 -2.76 -2.74
C GLY A 17 -14.19 -1.75 -2.36
N ALA A 18 -12.90 -1.97 -2.67
CA ALA A 18 -11.93 -0.87 -2.58
C ALA A 18 -12.33 0.28 -3.51
N ALA A 19 -12.80 -0.02 -4.73
CA ALA A 19 -13.31 1.00 -5.65
C ALA A 19 -14.56 1.70 -5.10
N LEU A 20 -15.41 0.99 -4.35
CA LEU A 20 -16.56 1.60 -3.66
C LEU A 20 -16.11 2.55 -2.54
N VAL A 21 -15.13 2.16 -1.74
CA VAL A 21 -14.55 3.02 -0.69
C VAL A 21 -13.97 4.29 -1.32
N CYS A 22 -13.13 4.15 -2.35
CA CYS A 22 -12.56 5.29 -3.08
C CYS A 22 -13.64 6.20 -3.68
N LEU A 23 -14.67 5.63 -4.31
CA LEU A 23 -15.79 6.39 -4.86
C LEU A 23 -16.53 7.19 -3.77
N ARG A 24 -16.78 6.58 -2.60
CA ARG A 24 -17.46 7.24 -1.49
C ARG A 24 -16.60 8.35 -0.88
N ALA A 25 -15.30 8.12 -0.73
CA ALA A 25 -14.35 9.14 -0.28
C ALA A 25 -14.32 10.33 -1.25
N ALA A 26 -14.16 10.07 -2.56
CA ALA A 26 -14.17 11.09 -3.61
C ALA A 26 -15.48 11.92 -3.63
N GLN A 27 -16.63 11.26 -3.48
CA GLN A 27 -17.92 11.95 -3.37
C GLN A 27 -18.01 12.82 -2.11
N LYS A 28 -17.48 12.35 -0.98
CA LYS A 28 -17.49 13.10 0.28
C LYS A 28 -16.56 14.32 0.20
N ILE A 29 -15.36 14.17 -0.37
CA ILE A 29 -14.42 15.28 -0.61
C ILE A 29 -15.11 16.40 -1.40
N ARG A 30 -15.73 16.07 -2.54
CA ARG A 30 -16.46 17.07 -3.37
C ARG A 30 -17.58 17.77 -2.62
N ARG A 31 -18.36 17.02 -1.81
CA ARG A 31 -19.46 17.60 -1.02
C ARG A 31 -18.99 18.55 0.08
N LEU A 32 -17.75 18.37 0.54
CA LEU A 32 -17.11 19.25 1.53
C LEU A 32 -16.36 20.42 0.87
N GLY A 33 -16.47 20.60 -0.45
CA GLY A 33 -15.78 21.67 -1.19
C GLY A 33 -14.33 21.33 -1.57
N GLY A 34 -13.87 20.10 -1.33
CA GLY A 34 -12.53 19.67 -1.72
C GLY A 34 -12.42 19.40 -3.22
N GLU A 35 -11.26 19.75 -3.79
CA GLU A 35 -10.95 19.53 -5.19
C GLU A 35 -10.11 18.27 -5.41
N MET A 36 -10.26 17.65 -6.58
CA MET A 36 -9.43 16.52 -7.01
C MET A 36 -8.91 16.80 -8.41
N ILE A 37 -7.60 17.01 -8.52
CA ILE A 37 -6.93 17.33 -9.77
C ILE A 37 -6.17 16.09 -10.24
N PHE A 38 -6.65 15.49 -11.33
CA PHE A 38 -6.01 14.31 -11.93
C PHE A 38 -4.89 14.71 -12.89
N ASN A 39 -4.10 13.72 -13.34
CA ASN A 39 -2.99 13.93 -14.27
C ASN A 39 -1.97 14.96 -13.78
N SER A 40 -1.78 15.03 -12.46
CA SER A 40 -0.98 16.01 -11.75
C SER A 40 -0.04 15.28 -10.80
N ARG A 41 1.24 15.21 -11.18
CA ARG A 41 2.27 14.41 -10.50
C ARG A 41 3.10 15.30 -9.59
N LEU A 42 3.29 14.89 -8.34
CA LEU A 42 4.24 15.53 -7.41
C LEU A 42 5.67 15.41 -7.96
N GLU A 43 6.39 16.53 -8.07
CA GLU A 43 7.81 16.56 -8.44
C GLU A 43 8.70 16.85 -7.25
N GLU A 44 8.32 17.85 -6.45
CA GLU A 44 9.15 18.36 -5.36
C GLU A 44 8.29 19.03 -4.29
N LEU A 45 8.74 18.98 -3.04
CA LEU A 45 8.17 19.77 -1.95
C LEU A 45 8.88 21.11 -1.88
N VAL A 46 8.11 22.20 -1.76
CA VAL A 46 8.66 23.55 -1.63
C VAL A 46 8.94 23.82 -0.15
N LYS A 47 10.17 24.22 0.16
CA LYS A 47 10.64 24.49 1.52
C LYS A 47 11.12 25.92 1.67
N LYS A 48 10.65 26.63 2.69
CA LYS A 48 11.09 27.99 3.07
C LYS A 48 11.39 27.98 4.57
N ASP A 49 12.57 28.46 4.95
CA ASP A 49 13.00 28.57 6.36
C ASP A 49 12.83 27.29 7.19
N GLY A 50 13.08 26.12 6.61
CA GLY A 50 12.95 24.84 7.31
C GLY A 50 11.54 24.21 7.24
N LYS A 51 10.54 24.97 6.81
CA LYS A 51 9.12 24.58 6.73
C LYS A 51 8.70 24.23 5.31
N VAL A 52 7.84 23.22 5.15
CA VAL A 52 7.20 22.93 3.86
C VAL A 52 6.01 23.86 3.65
N THR A 53 6.00 24.57 2.52
CA THR A 53 4.99 25.59 2.19
C THR A 53 4.22 25.29 0.91
N GLY A 54 4.40 24.10 0.35
CA GLY A 54 3.77 23.74 -0.91
C GLY A 54 4.45 22.61 -1.64
N ALA A 55 4.09 22.44 -2.90
CA ALA A 55 4.64 21.43 -3.79
C ALA A 55 4.70 21.92 -5.24
N ILE A 56 5.70 21.47 -5.98
CA ILE A 56 5.76 21.58 -7.43
C ILE A 56 5.07 20.38 -8.04
N VAL A 57 4.11 20.64 -8.91
CA VAL A 57 3.26 19.63 -9.55
C VAL A 57 3.40 19.74 -11.07
N ARG A 58 3.62 18.60 -11.74
CA ARG A 58 3.69 18.50 -13.20
C ARG A 58 2.40 17.92 -13.77
N GLN A 59 1.77 18.64 -14.69
CA GLN A 59 0.63 18.14 -15.46
C GLN A 59 1.08 17.22 -16.60
N LYS A 60 0.14 16.41 -17.10
CA LYS A 60 0.36 15.51 -18.25
C LYS A 60 0.78 16.25 -19.54
N ASP A 61 0.43 17.52 -19.70
CA ASP A 61 0.88 18.33 -20.84
C ASP A 61 2.35 18.82 -20.70
N GLY A 62 3.01 18.49 -19.59
CA GLY A 62 4.39 18.85 -19.28
C GLY A 62 4.55 20.15 -18.51
N LYS A 63 3.48 20.94 -18.30
CA LYS A 63 3.56 22.18 -17.52
C LYS A 63 3.73 21.89 -16.03
N THR A 64 4.49 22.73 -15.35
CA THR A 64 4.68 22.68 -13.91
C THR A 64 4.07 23.91 -13.24
N TYR A 65 3.44 23.72 -12.08
CA TYR A 65 2.92 24.79 -11.26
C TYR A 65 3.25 24.54 -9.79
N GLU A 66 3.41 25.63 -9.03
CA GLU A 66 3.57 25.58 -7.59
C GLU A 66 2.18 25.63 -6.94
N VAL A 67 1.90 24.69 -6.06
CA VAL A 67 0.75 24.70 -5.16
C VAL A 67 1.23 25.19 -3.81
N CYS A 68 0.84 26.41 -3.43
CA CYS A 68 1.09 26.95 -2.10
C CYS A 68 0.12 26.33 -1.11
N ALA A 69 0.63 25.82 0.02
CA ALA A 69 -0.19 25.24 1.07
C ALA A 69 0.44 25.49 2.44
N LYS A 70 -0.41 25.72 3.45
CA LYS A 70 0.03 25.79 4.85
C LYS A 70 0.57 24.42 5.31
N ALA A 71 -0.06 23.33 4.90
CA ALA A 71 0.35 21.95 5.19
C ALA A 71 0.27 21.05 3.94
N VAL A 72 1.17 20.08 3.83
CA VAL A 72 1.21 19.08 2.74
C VAL A 72 1.18 17.67 3.34
N ILE A 73 0.27 16.83 2.85
CA ILE A 73 0.17 15.41 3.20
C ILE A 73 0.59 14.57 1.99
N VAL A 74 1.64 13.76 2.15
CA VAL A 74 2.08 12.79 1.13
C VAL A 74 1.42 11.44 1.38
N ALA A 75 0.55 11.00 0.47
CA ALA A 75 -0.17 9.73 0.54
C ALA A 75 -0.06 8.95 -0.78
N THR A 76 1.18 8.72 -1.24
CA THR A 76 1.51 8.30 -2.61
C THR A 76 1.82 6.81 -2.78
N ASP A 77 1.44 5.98 -1.81
CA ASP A 77 1.70 4.53 -1.83
C ASP A 77 3.22 4.20 -1.93
N GLY A 78 3.57 2.95 -2.21
CA GLY A 78 4.93 2.42 -2.14
C GLY A 78 5.78 2.61 -3.41
N VAL A 79 6.76 1.73 -3.59
CA VAL A 79 7.83 1.88 -4.61
C VAL A 79 7.94 0.70 -5.58
N SER A 80 6.95 -0.20 -5.61
CA SER A 80 7.05 -1.50 -6.29
C SER A 80 7.29 -1.44 -7.80
N ASP A 81 7.01 -0.31 -8.46
CA ASP A 81 7.22 -0.15 -9.91
C ASP A 81 8.60 0.46 -10.25
N ASP A 82 9.44 0.79 -9.26
CA ASP A 82 10.84 1.22 -9.45
C ASP A 82 11.83 0.15 -8.93
N PRO A 83 12.29 -0.79 -9.79
CA PRO A 83 13.17 -1.87 -9.39
C PRO A 83 14.46 -1.43 -8.69
N LYS A 84 15.00 -0.26 -9.06
CA LYS A 84 16.23 0.26 -8.44
C LYS A 84 15.95 0.72 -7.02
N LEU A 85 14.84 1.42 -6.82
CA LEU A 85 14.46 1.88 -5.49
C LEU A 85 14.04 0.71 -4.59
N VAL A 86 13.40 -0.31 -5.15
CA VAL A 86 13.12 -1.57 -4.46
C VAL A 86 14.41 -2.22 -3.98
N GLU A 87 15.42 -2.36 -4.84
CA GLU A 87 16.72 -2.92 -4.47
C GLU A 87 17.41 -2.09 -3.39
N GLU A 88 17.37 -0.75 -3.49
CA GLU A 88 17.93 0.16 -2.48
C GLU A 88 17.23 0.02 -1.12
N MET A 89 15.90 -0.08 -1.08
CA MET A 89 15.12 -0.10 0.16
C MET A 89 15.04 -1.48 0.83
N SER A 90 15.10 -2.55 0.06
CA SER A 90 14.81 -3.91 0.54
C SER A 90 15.98 -4.89 0.38
N GLY A 91 16.94 -4.58 -0.49
CA GLY A 91 18.04 -5.48 -0.85
C GLY A 91 17.61 -6.68 -1.71
N TYR A 92 16.40 -6.66 -2.28
CA TYR A 92 15.91 -7.65 -3.24
C TYR A 92 16.02 -7.14 -4.67
N LYS A 93 16.31 -8.05 -5.59
CA LYS A 93 16.34 -7.79 -7.02
C LYS A 93 15.02 -8.21 -7.64
N VAL A 94 14.34 -7.27 -8.29
CA VAL A 94 13.07 -7.52 -8.94
C VAL A 94 13.27 -8.41 -10.17
N THR A 95 12.42 -9.43 -10.32
CA THR A 95 12.26 -10.24 -11.54
C THR A 95 10.79 -10.23 -11.97
N ASP A 96 10.52 -10.72 -13.17
CA ASP A 96 9.16 -10.98 -13.62
C ASP A 96 8.48 -12.06 -12.76
N ARG A 97 7.16 -12.22 -12.94
CA ARG A 97 6.38 -13.17 -12.14
C ARG A 97 6.90 -14.60 -12.30
N GLU A 98 7.32 -14.98 -13.50
CA GLU A 98 7.93 -16.29 -13.83
C GLU A 98 9.32 -16.48 -13.22
N CYS A 99 9.84 -15.47 -12.52
CA CYS A 99 11.20 -15.36 -12.00
C CYS A 99 12.26 -15.74 -13.03
N SER A 100 12.01 -15.44 -14.31
CA SER A 100 12.82 -15.88 -15.44
C SER A 100 14.20 -15.24 -15.44
N GLY A 101 14.35 -14.06 -14.84
CA GLY A 101 15.60 -13.34 -14.63
C GLY A 101 16.46 -13.88 -13.48
N ASP A 102 17.45 -13.09 -13.09
CA ASP A 102 18.36 -13.34 -11.96
C ASP A 102 17.92 -12.65 -10.65
N GLY A 103 16.72 -12.07 -10.65
CA GLY A 103 16.10 -11.49 -9.47
C GLY A 103 15.60 -12.54 -8.48
N ASN A 104 15.37 -12.11 -7.25
CA ASN A 104 14.93 -12.96 -6.14
C ASN A 104 13.68 -12.41 -5.44
N MET A 105 12.99 -11.48 -6.07
CA MET A 105 11.67 -11.03 -5.69
C MET A 105 10.84 -10.65 -6.89
N TYR A 106 9.54 -10.93 -6.87
CA TYR A 106 8.59 -10.37 -7.83
C TYR A 106 7.44 -9.71 -7.07
N PHE A 107 6.62 -8.95 -7.81
CA PHE A 107 5.45 -8.33 -7.21
C PHE A 107 4.14 -8.89 -7.77
N ASN A 108 3.21 -9.12 -6.84
CA ASN A 108 1.89 -9.67 -7.09
C ASN A 108 0.81 -8.58 -7.02
N HIS A 109 1.05 -7.41 -7.62
CA HIS A 109 0.09 -6.32 -7.77
C HIS A 109 -0.32 -6.10 -9.24
N PHE A 110 -1.27 -5.22 -9.48
CA PHE A 110 -1.63 -4.80 -10.83
C PHE A 110 -0.44 -4.16 -11.54
N VAL A 111 -0.18 -4.57 -12.77
CA VAL A 111 0.92 -4.03 -13.58
C VAL A 111 0.63 -2.55 -13.88
N ASN A 112 1.66 -1.69 -13.82
CA ASN A 112 1.58 -0.24 -14.04
C ASN A 112 0.76 0.51 -12.97
N GLY A 113 0.95 0.18 -11.69
CA GLY A 113 0.34 0.90 -10.56
C GLY A 113 0.81 2.36 -10.43
N GLY A 114 1.92 2.71 -11.06
CA GLY A 114 2.54 4.04 -10.96
C GLY A 114 3.28 4.24 -9.64
N MET A 115 3.59 3.16 -8.91
CA MET A 115 4.26 3.19 -7.61
C MET A 115 5.76 3.40 -7.79
N MET A 116 6.15 4.58 -8.28
CA MET A 116 7.55 4.93 -8.60
C MET A 116 8.26 5.63 -7.44
N GLY A 117 7.62 5.71 -6.26
CA GLY A 117 8.18 6.32 -5.05
C GLY A 117 8.35 7.83 -5.10
N GLU A 118 7.52 8.56 -5.84
CA GLU A 118 7.63 10.02 -5.96
C GLU A 118 7.53 10.73 -4.61
N GLY A 119 6.58 10.34 -3.77
CA GLY A 119 6.40 10.95 -2.45
C GLY A 119 7.57 10.68 -1.50
N GLN A 120 8.07 9.44 -1.48
CA GLN A 120 9.27 9.07 -0.74
C GLN A 120 10.47 9.91 -1.19
N LYS A 121 10.73 9.96 -2.51
CA LYS A 121 11.83 10.75 -3.10
C LYS A 121 11.71 12.22 -2.73
N ALA A 122 10.52 12.81 -2.84
CA ALA A 122 10.27 14.20 -2.51
C ALA A 122 10.50 14.50 -1.02
N ILE A 123 10.04 13.62 -0.13
CA ILE A 123 10.24 13.75 1.31
C ILE A 123 11.72 13.63 1.69
N TRP A 124 12.44 12.65 1.15
CA TRP A 124 13.86 12.49 1.43
C TRP A 124 14.68 13.68 0.95
N LYS A 125 14.32 14.24 -0.21
CA LYS A 125 14.93 15.48 -0.72
C LYS A 125 14.66 16.67 0.22
N ALA A 126 13.47 16.74 0.82
CA ALA A 126 13.09 17.77 1.78
C ALA A 126 13.76 17.62 3.18
N GLY A 127 14.55 16.56 3.38
CA GLY A 127 15.26 16.26 4.63
C GLY A 127 14.53 15.30 5.57
N GLY A 128 13.45 14.66 5.09
CA GLY A 128 12.75 13.62 5.84
C GLY A 128 13.59 12.36 5.99
N ALA A 129 13.52 11.75 7.17
CA ALA A 129 14.23 10.53 7.51
C ALA A 129 13.66 9.33 6.78
N ARG A 130 14.58 8.46 6.37
CA ARG A 130 14.28 7.16 5.79
C ARG A 130 14.01 6.14 6.90
N CYS A 131 13.16 5.17 6.61
CA CYS A 131 13.09 3.91 7.34
C CYS A 131 13.20 2.74 6.34
N PRO A 132 13.54 1.52 6.79
CA PRO A 132 13.54 0.35 5.93
C PRO A 132 12.18 0.15 5.24
N GLY A 133 12.21 -0.41 4.02
CA GLY A 133 11.02 -0.88 3.35
C GLY A 133 10.81 -2.37 3.62
N LEU A 134 9.59 -2.78 3.93
CA LEU A 134 9.24 -4.19 4.09
C LEU A 134 8.25 -4.62 3.00
N GLY A 135 8.43 -5.83 2.49
CA GLY A 135 7.54 -6.42 1.51
C GLY A 135 7.99 -7.82 1.19
N ALA A 136 7.97 -8.73 2.17
CA ALA A 136 8.41 -10.10 1.96
C ALA A 136 7.37 -11.08 2.49
N GLY A 137 6.44 -11.48 1.63
CA GLY A 137 5.80 -12.78 1.73
C GLY A 137 6.58 -13.79 0.91
N ARG A 138 6.40 -15.07 1.19
CA ARG A 138 6.90 -16.15 0.34
C ARG A 138 5.86 -16.53 -0.70
N LEU A 139 6.26 -16.66 -1.96
CA LEU A 139 5.45 -17.29 -3.01
C LEU A 139 6.33 -18.16 -3.93
N MET A 140 5.71 -18.98 -4.76
CA MET A 140 6.41 -19.71 -5.82
C MET A 140 6.67 -18.78 -7.01
N ALA A 141 7.81 -18.94 -7.66
CA ALA A 141 7.98 -18.46 -9.02
C ALA A 141 7.02 -19.20 -9.99
N TYR A 142 6.21 -18.42 -10.71
CA TYR A 142 5.11 -18.81 -11.61
C TYR A 142 5.45 -19.83 -12.71
N PRO A 143 4.49 -20.52 -13.40
CA PRO A 143 3.16 -20.02 -13.84
C PRO A 143 1.90 -20.61 -13.18
N GLY A 144 0.96 -19.75 -12.84
CA GLY A 144 -0.37 -20.21 -12.42
C GLY A 144 -1.49 -19.17 -12.32
N VAL A 145 -1.38 -17.93 -12.78
CA VAL A 145 -2.36 -16.83 -12.48
C VAL A 145 -3.18 -16.67 -13.73
N VAL A 146 -4.47 -16.68 -13.54
CA VAL A 146 -5.43 -16.31 -14.57
C VAL A 146 -5.37 -14.81 -14.73
N ASP A 147 -4.87 -14.35 -15.88
CA ASP A 147 -4.85 -12.94 -16.27
C ASP A 147 -4.28 -12.01 -15.19
N TYR A 148 -4.45 -10.69 -15.26
CA TYR A 148 -3.82 -9.73 -14.35
C TYR A 148 -4.37 -9.76 -12.90
N VAL A 149 -4.79 -10.93 -12.40
CA VAL A 149 -5.49 -11.12 -11.11
C VAL A 149 -4.60 -11.90 -10.14
N PRO A 150 -3.88 -11.24 -9.22
CA PRO A 150 -2.82 -11.84 -8.42
C PRO A 150 -3.23 -12.98 -7.46
N TRP A 151 -4.52 -13.32 -7.39
CA TRP A 151 -5.11 -14.30 -6.46
C TRP A 151 -5.96 -15.39 -7.12
N GLN A 152 -5.79 -15.66 -8.42
CA GLN A 152 -6.46 -16.80 -9.06
C GLN A 152 -5.42 -17.82 -9.52
N THR A 153 -5.42 -19.05 -9.00
CA THR A 153 -4.48 -20.09 -9.42
C THR A 153 -5.06 -21.01 -10.51
N LYS A 154 -4.22 -21.49 -11.43
CA LYS A 154 -4.51 -22.43 -12.54
C LYS A 154 -4.19 -23.87 -12.14
N ASN A 155 -3.43 -24.05 -11.06
CA ASN A 155 -2.94 -25.32 -10.54
C ASN A 155 -2.81 -25.23 -9.01
N GLN A 156 -2.47 -26.35 -8.38
CA GLN A 156 -2.37 -26.50 -6.93
C GLN A 156 -0.91 -26.45 -6.43
N MET A 157 0.03 -25.99 -7.28
CA MET A 157 1.44 -25.87 -6.91
C MET A 157 1.62 -24.95 -5.69
N PHE A 158 0.83 -23.89 -5.60
CA PHE A 158 0.81 -23.00 -4.45
C PHE A 158 0.36 -23.70 -3.17
N THR A 159 -0.73 -24.47 -3.22
CA THR A 159 -1.21 -25.26 -2.09
C THR A 159 -0.13 -26.25 -1.63
N ILE A 160 0.56 -26.92 -2.55
CA ILE A 160 1.66 -27.84 -2.21
C ILE A 160 2.82 -27.07 -1.56
N LEU A 161 3.17 -25.89 -2.09
CA LEU A 161 4.21 -25.02 -1.53
C LEU A 161 3.91 -24.58 -0.09
N GLU A 162 2.66 -24.60 0.37
CA GLU A 162 2.28 -24.20 1.73
C GLU A 162 2.32 -25.34 2.75
N GLN A 163 2.53 -26.57 2.27
CA GLN A 163 2.56 -27.72 3.18
C GLN A 163 3.83 -27.70 4.04
N PRO A 164 3.74 -28.16 5.29
CA PRO A 164 4.86 -28.15 6.22
C PRO A 164 5.81 -29.33 5.94
N TYR A 165 6.39 -29.43 4.75
CA TYR A 165 7.38 -30.48 4.40
C TYR A 165 8.81 -29.96 4.47
N LEU A 166 9.80 -30.78 4.12
CA LEU A 166 11.21 -30.43 4.25
C LEU A 166 11.52 -29.17 3.42
N VAL A 167 12.11 -28.15 4.03
CA VAL A 167 12.56 -26.93 3.34
C VAL A 167 14.06 -26.75 3.56
N VAL A 168 14.79 -26.51 2.47
CA VAL A 168 16.23 -26.28 2.49
C VAL A 168 16.61 -25.01 1.74
N ASN A 169 17.71 -24.37 2.13
CA ASN A 169 18.30 -23.27 1.36
C ASN A 169 19.20 -23.80 0.22
N LYS A 170 19.81 -22.89 -0.54
CA LYS A 170 20.75 -23.23 -1.64
C LYS A 170 22.00 -24.01 -1.17
N ASP A 171 22.38 -23.85 0.10
CA ASP A 171 23.46 -24.63 0.71
C ASP A 171 23.01 -26.03 1.15
N GLY A 172 21.76 -26.44 0.89
CA GLY A 172 21.22 -27.76 1.22
C GLY A 172 20.94 -27.95 2.70
N LYS A 173 20.72 -26.87 3.47
CA LYS A 173 20.48 -26.91 4.93
C LYS A 173 19.07 -26.44 5.27
N ARG A 174 18.45 -27.08 6.27
CA ARG A 174 17.28 -26.55 6.96
C ARG A 174 17.66 -25.29 7.75
N PHE A 175 16.73 -24.37 7.94
CA PHE A 175 16.99 -23.09 8.60
C PHE A 175 15.83 -22.56 9.47
N ILE A 176 14.69 -23.26 9.47
CA ILE A 176 13.49 -22.90 10.24
C ILE A 176 12.63 -24.15 10.43
N ASN A 177 11.75 -24.15 11.44
CA ASN A 177 10.64 -25.11 11.51
C ASN A 177 9.72 -24.90 10.31
N GLU A 178 9.50 -25.93 9.51
CA GLU A 178 8.73 -25.82 8.27
C GLU A 178 7.21 -25.67 8.48
N GLU A 179 6.71 -25.72 9.71
CA GLU A 179 5.36 -25.23 10.03
C GLU A 179 5.19 -23.74 9.71
N GLU A 180 6.27 -22.96 9.78
CA GLU A 180 6.29 -21.56 9.37
C GLU A 180 6.03 -21.37 7.88
N ASN A 181 6.03 -22.46 7.11
CA ASN A 181 5.58 -22.47 5.72
C ASN A 181 4.05 -22.24 5.59
N GLN A 182 3.29 -22.30 6.69
CA GLN A 182 1.87 -21.92 6.70
C GLN A 182 1.67 -20.41 6.90
N VAL A 183 2.72 -19.68 7.30
CA VAL A 183 2.72 -18.23 7.49
C VAL A 183 3.71 -17.61 6.50
N SER A 184 3.20 -17.15 5.35
CA SER A 184 4.04 -16.71 4.22
C SER A 184 5.09 -15.67 4.61
N PHE A 185 4.80 -14.81 5.58
CA PHE A 185 5.72 -13.77 6.07
C PHE A 185 6.86 -14.32 6.93
N ASN A 186 6.62 -15.34 7.76
CA ASN A 186 7.67 -15.92 8.60
C ASN A 186 8.71 -16.63 7.74
N MET A 187 8.25 -17.44 6.79
CA MET A 187 9.14 -18.07 5.82
C MET A 187 9.84 -17.03 4.93
N GLY A 188 9.13 -15.99 4.48
CA GLY A 188 9.74 -14.93 3.67
C GLY A 188 10.83 -14.14 4.41
N ALA A 189 10.61 -13.85 5.70
CA ALA A 189 11.60 -13.24 6.58
C ALA A 189 12.81 -14.16 6.81
N ALA A 190 12.58 -15.46 7.03
CA ALA A 190 13.66 -16.43 7.19
C ALA A 190 14.51 -16.58 5.91
N MET A 191 13.85 -16.57 4.74
CA MET A 191 14.49 -16.60 3.43
C MET A 191 15.36 -15.36 3.17
N LYS A 192 15.03 -14.18 3.74
CA LYS A 192 15.84 -12.96 3.62
C LYS A 192 17.32 -13.22 3.95
N ASN A 193 17.58 -14.09 4.94
CA ASN A 193 18.92 -14.37 5.44
C ASN A 193 19.58 -15.60 4.79
N GLN A 194 18.94 -16.23 3.80
CA GLN A 194 19.48 -17.42 3.12
C GLN A 194 20.28 -17.07 1.86
N PRO A 195 21.24 -17.92 1.44
CA PRO A 195 21.98 -17.72 0.20
C PRO A 195 21.04 -17.61 -1.01
N GLY A 196 21.17 -16.51 -1.77
CA GLY A 196 20.29 -16.20 -2.90
C GLY A 196 18.90 -15.66 -2.52
N ARG A 197 18.54 -15.65 -1.23
CA ARG A 197 17.21 -15.35 -0.71
C ARG A 197 16.11 -16.27 -1.25
N ILE A 198 16.48 -17.52 -1.51
CA ILE A 198 15.60 -18.57 -2.03
C ILE A 198 15.63 -19.81 -1.12
N ALA A 199 14.62 -20.65 -1.25
CA ALA A 199 14.52 -21.93 -0.56
C ALA A 199 13.82 -22.97 -1.46
N PHE A 200 13.88 -24.24 -1.07
CA PHE A 200 13.28 -25.35 -1.81
C PHE A 200 12.44 -26.20 -0.87
N LEU A 201 11.15 -26.32 -1.14
CA LEU A 201 10.29 -27.35 -0.53
C LEU A 201 10.56 -28.67 -1.23
N ILE A 202 10.83 -29.74 -0.48
CA ILE A 202 11.18 -31.06 -1.00
C ILE A 202 10.29 -32.12 -0.34
N PHE A 203 9.75 -33.03 -1.16
CA PHE A 203 8.98 -34.18 -0.70
C PHE A 203 9.06 -35.34 -1.71
N ASP A 204 8.65 -36.53 -1.30
CA ASP A 204 8.72 -37.73 -2.14
C ASP A 204 7.38 -38.18 -2.72
N ASP A 205 7.38 -39.21 -3.54
CA ASP A 205 6.20 -39.72 -4.24
C ASP A 205 5.18 -40.34 -3.29
N ALA A 206 5.63 -40.91 -2.17
CA ALA A 206 4.73 -41.37 -1.11
C ALA A 206 3.95 -40.20 -0.49
N THR A 207 4.62 -39.06 -0.27
CA THR A 207 3.97 -37.83 0.17
C THR A 207 3.00 -37.28 -0.88
N MET A 208 3.33 -37.35 -2.18
CA MET A 208 2.39 -37.00 -3.25
C MET A 208 1.13 -37.88 -3.22
N THR A 209 1.27 -39.19 -3.05
CA THR A 209 0.12 -40.10 -2.87
C THR A 209 -0.74 -39.69 -1.68
N ARG A 210 -0.12 -39.34 -0.55
CA ARG A 210 -0.87 -38.88 0.65
C ARG A 210 -1.67 -37.61 0.33
N LEU A 211 -1.07 -36.64 -0.34
CA LEU A 211 -1.75 -35.41 -0.77
C LEU A 211 -2.95 -35.66 -1.70
N GLU A 212 -2.85 -36.65 -2.59
CA GLU A 212 -3.92 -37.00 -3.52
C GLU A 212 -5.04 -37.84 -2.85
N GLU A 213 -4.69 -38.75 -1.95
CA GLU A 213 -5.64 -39.69 -1.34
C GLU A 213 -6.24 -39.18 -0.02
N HIS A 214 -5.43 -38.59 0.85
CA HIS A 214 -5.79 -38.22 2.22
C HIS A 214 -5.99 -36.71 2.39
N GLY A 215 -5.30 -35.91 1.58
CA GLY A 215 -5.47 -34.47 1.53
C GLY A 215 -4.29 -33.67 2.07
N THR A 216 -4.49 -32.37 2.16
CA THR A 216 -3.48 -31.39 2.61
C THR A 216 -3.47 -31.26 4.14
N GLU A 217 -2.29 -31.10 4.74
CA GLU A 217 -2.16 -30.81 6.18
C GLU A 217 -2.55 -29.37 6.50
N TYR A 218 -2.37 -28.46 5.53
CA TYR A 218 -2.74 -27.07 5.64
C TYR A 218 -3.63 -26.65 4.47
N SER A 219 -4.76 -26.00 4.79
CA SER A 219 -5.65 -25.40 3.79
C SER A 219 -5.71 -23.89 3.98
N TYR A 220 -5.25 -23.15 2.97
CA TYR A 220 -5.32 -21.71 2.96
C TYR A 220 -6.70 -21.19 2.52
N MET A 221 -7.16 -20.08 3.10
CA MET A 221 -8.50 -19.54 2.86
C MET A 221 -8.72 -19.01 1.44
N ILE A 222 -7.67 -18.54 0.75
CA ILE A 222 -7.77 -17.96 -0.60
C ILE A 222 -7.67 -19.05 -1.68
N PHE A 223 -6.84 -20.07 -1.45
CA PHE A 223 -6.61 -21.18 -2.38
C PHE A 223 -6.96 -22.53 -1.72
N PRO A 224 -8.20 -22.71 -1.25
CA PRO A 224 -8.55 -23.91 -0.50
C PRO A 224 -8.51 -25.11 -1.44
N ALA A 225 -7.74 -26.11 -1.04
CA ALA A 225 -7.71 -27.41 -1.67
C ALA A 225 -7.56 -28.46 -0.59
N GLU A 226 -8.66 -29.15 -0.30
CA GLU A 226 -8.67 -30.26 0.67
C GLU A 226 -7.80 -31.42 0.19
N LYS A 227 -7.72 -31.64 -1.12
CA LYS A 227 -6.87 -32.66 -1.76
C LYS A 227 -6.21 -32.13 -3.01
N ILE A 228 -5.03 -32.67 -3.32
CA ILE A 228 -4.35 -32.42 -4.58
C ILE A 228 -4.95 -33.35 -5.66
N VAL A 229 -5.28 -32.80 -6.82
CA VAL A 229 -5.91 -33.52 -7.94
C VAL A 229 -4.90 -33.70 -9.05
N ASP A 230 -4.58 -34.94 -9.41
CA ASP A 230 -3.59 -35.25 -10.45
C ASP A 230 -2.24 -34.52 -10.24
N GLY A 231 -1.73 -34.45 -9.00
CA GLY A 231 -0.54 -33.68 -8.64
C GLY A 231 0.67 -34.04 -9.49
N ARG A 232 0.87 -35.33 -9.76
CA ARG A 232 1.93 -35.81 -10.68
C ARG A 232 1.81 -35.22 -12.08
N LYS A 233 0.59 -35.17 -12.63
CA LYS A 233 0.31 -34.59 -13.94
C LYS A 233 0.54 -33.09 -13.93
N GLN A 234 0.19 -32.39 -12.86
CA GLN A 234 0.45 -30.96 -12.73
C GLN A 234 1.95 -30.66 -12.74
N PHE A 235 2.77 -31.42 -12.00
CA PHE A 235 4.23 -31.29 -12.05
C PHE A 235 4.76 -31.53 -13.48
N GLN A 236 4.28 -32.57 -14.16
CA GLN A 236 4.68 -32.86 -15.54
C GLN A 236 4.28 -31.74 -16.52
N GLU A 237 3.08 -31.15 -16.38
CA GLU A 237 2.66 -29.99 -17.18
C GLU A 237 3.59 -28.79 -16.94
N MET A 238 3.87 -28.49 -15.67
CA MET A 238 4.73 -27.37 -15.28
C MET A 238 6.15 -27.50 -15.84
N ILE A 239 6.73 -28.70 -15.77
CA ILE A 239 8.09 -28.95 -16.26
C ILE A 239 8.13 -28.99 -17.79
N HIS A 240 7.25 -29.76 -18.43
CA HIS A 240 7.41 -30.10 -19.85
C HIS A 240 6.60 -29.23 -20.81
N GLN A 241 5.45 -28.70 -20.38
CA GLN A 241 4.59 -27.87 -21.23
C GLN A 241 4.78 -26.38 -20.94
N ARG A 242 5.04 -26.04 -19.67
CA ARG A 242 5.27 -24.65 -19.25
C ARG A 242 6.74 -24.27 -19.14
N HIS A 243 7.65 -25.25 -19.17
CA HIS A 243 9.09 -25.05 -19.02
C HIS A 243 9.45 -24.25 -17.75
N ASN A 244 8.71 -24.47 -16.66
CA ASN A 244 8.98 -23.81 -15.40
C ASN A 244 10.28 -24.37 -14.80
N LYS A 245 11.26 -23.48 -14.58
CA LYS A 245 12.61 -23.80 -14.08
C LYS A 245 12.70 -23.98 -12.55
N HIS A 246 11.61 -23.74 -11.85
CA HIS A 246 11.46 -23.75 -10.39
C HIS A 246 10.66 -24.95 -9.86
N VAL A 247 10.14 -25.78 -10.76
CA VAL A 247 9.44 -27.03 -10.43
C VAL A 247 10.31 -28.19 -10.86
N PHE A 248 10.55 -29.13 -9.94
CA PHE A 248 11.44 -30.26 -10.16
C PHE A 248 10.73 -31.58 -9.84
N ALA A 249 11.01 -32.58 -10.66
CA ALA A 249 10.65 -33.98 -10.42
C ALA A 249 11.83 -34.86 -10.88
N CYS A 250 12.58 -35.41 -9.93
CA CYS A 250 13.83 -36.14 -10.16
C CYS A 250 13.73 -37.58 -9.62
N ASP A 251 14.60 -38.48 -10.10
CA ASP A 251 14.61 -39.86 -9.63
C ASP A 251 15.46 -40.06 -8.35
N SER A 252 16.23 -39.05 -7.96
CA SER A 252 17.06 -39.06 -6.74
C SER A 252 17.32 -37.66 -6.17
N ILE A 253 17.79 -37.60 -4.92
CA ILE A 253 18.24 -36.36 -4.27
C ILE A 253 19.48 -35.79 -4.97
N GLU A 254 20.35 -36.64 -5.49
CA GLU A 254 21.55 -36.25 -6.24
C GLU A 254 21.20 -35.55 -7.56
N GLU A 255 20.21 -36.08 -8.28
CA GLU A 255 19.69 -35.45 -9.49
C GLU A 255 19.01 -34.12 -9.16
N LEU A 256 18.20 -34.07 -8.09
CA LEU A 256 17.60 -32.82 -7.63
C LEU A 256 18.66 -31.77 -7.31
N ALA A 257 19.72 -32.14 -6.59
CA ALA A 257 20.81 -31.22 -6.24
C ALA A 257 21.45 -30.61 -7.50
N GLY A 258 21.69 -31.44 -8.52
CA GLY A 258 22.23 -30.99 -9.81
C GLY A 258 21.27 -30.09 -10.58
N ALA A 259 20.00 -30.47 -10.68
CA ALA A 259 18.99 -29.73 -11.43
C ALA A 259 18.64 -28.37 -10.79
N ALA A 260 18.52 -28.32 -9.47
CA ALA A 260 18.15 -27.13 -8.72
C ALA A 260 19.36 -26.27 -8.28
N GLY A 261 20.59 -26.74 -8.52
CA GLY A 261 21.82 -26.03 -8.12
C GLY A 261 21.99 -25.92 -6.60
N ILE A 262 21.53 -26.92 -5.85
CA ILE A 262 21.67 -27.03 -4.39
C ILE A 262 23.01 -27.73 -4.08
N HIS A 263 23.68 -27.33 -3.00
CA HIS A 263 24.91 -27.99 -2.57
C HIS A 263 24.69 -29.48 -2.23
N LYS A 264 25.11 -30.36 -3.16
CA LYS A 264 24.83 -31.81 -3.15
C LYS A 264 25.16 -32.49 -1.82
N GLU A 265 26.39 -32.35 -1.32
CA GLU A 265 26.82 -33.10 -0.12
C GLU A 265 26.09 -32.66 1.14
N HIS A 266 25.68 -31.39 1.21
CA HIS A 266 24.91 -30.89 2.35
C HIS A 266 23.47 -31.36 2.25
N LEU A 267 22.88 -31.32 1.05
CA LEU A 267 21.52 -31.79 0.84
C LEU A 267 21.37 -33.28 1.22
N LEU A 268 22.30 -34.13 0.79
CA LEU A 268 22.28 -35.55 1.13
C LEU A 268 22.33 -35.77 2.65
N LYS A 269 23.22 -35.06 3.36
CA LYS A 269 23.30 -35.12 4.83
C LYS A 269 22.03 -34.62 5.51
N THR A 270 21.44 -33.55 4.99
CA THR A 270 20.19 -32.98 5.52
C THR A 270 19.02 -33.93 5.35
N VAL A 271 18.87 -34.55 4.17
CA VAL A 271 17.80 -35.53 3.91
C VAL A 271 18.00 -36.78 4.77
N GLU A 272 19.23 -37.28 4.89
CA GLU A 272 19.54 -38.42 5.77
C GLU A 272 19.19 -38.10 7.24
N ARG A 273 19.64 -36.94 7.75
CA ARG A 273 19.32 -36.47 9.11
C ARG A 273 17.82 -36.32 9.32
N TYR A 274 17.12 -35.68 8.37
CA TYR A 274 15.68 -35.48 8.46
C TYR A 274 14.91 -36.80 8.45
N ASN A 275 15.30 -37.77 7.62
CA ASN A 275 14.71 -39.11 7.63
C ASN A 275 14.92 -39.83 8.97
N GLN A 276 16.09 -39.69 9.61
CA GLN A 276 16.32 -40.22 10.96
C GLN A 276 15.41 -39.58 12.02
N LEU A 277 15.14 -38.27 11.89
CA LEU A 277 14.20 -37.55 12.76
C LEU A 277 12.76 -38.00 12.54
N CYS A 278 12.36 -38.25 11.29
CA CYS A 278 11.07 -38.86 10.96
C CYS A 278 10.92 -40.25 11.59
N ASP A 279 11.94 -41.11 11.47
CA ASP A 279 11.92 -42.45 12.06
C ASP A 279 11.92 -42.41 13.61
N LYS A 280 12.54 -41.38 14.20
CA LYS A 280 12.48 -41.11 15.64
C LYS A 280 11.10 -40.61 16.09
N GLY A 281 10.33 -39.96 15.20
CA GLY A 281 9.07 -39.31 15.51
C GLY A 281 9.21 -37.99 16.28
N HIS A 282 10.41 -37.39 16.28
CA HIS A 282 10.68 -36.12 16.96
C HIS A 282 11.80 -35.35 16.25
N ASP A 283 11.56 -34.08 15.92
CA ASP A 283 12.54 -33.19 15.31
C ASP A 283 13.37 -32.48 16.38
N ASP A 284 14.55 -33.03 16.68
CA ASP A 284 15.48 -32.42 17.63
C ASP A 284 16.12 -31.12 17.11
N ASP A 285 16.06 -30.86 15.80
CA ASP A 285 16.76 -29.73 15.20
C ASP A 285 15.91 -28.45 15.27
N PHE A 286 14.60 -28.54 14.98
CA PHE A 286 13.69 -27.38 14.94
C PHE A 286 12.37 -27.56 15.69
N GLY A 287 12.14 -28.71 16.33
CA GLY A 287 10.93 -28.93 17.14
C GLY A 287 9.64 -29.02 16.33
N LYS A 288 9.72 -29.35 15.03
CA LYS A 288 8.56 -29.55 14.15
C LYS A 288 7.57 -30.57 14.72
N ASN A 289 6.28 -30.25 14.64
CA ASN A 289 5.21 -31.14 15.06
C ASN A 289 5.36 -32.53 14.39
N PRO A 290 5.40 -33.62 15.17
CA PRO A 290 5.53 -34.98 14.66
C PRO A 290 4.51 -35.37 13.59
N GLU A 291 3.29 -34.80 13.60
CA GLU A 291 2.26 -35.07 12.58
C GLU A 291 2.70 -34.67 11.16
N PHE A 292 3.61 -33.70 11.05
CA PHE A 292 4.14 -33.18 9.79
C PHE A 292 5.49 -33.80 9.39
N LEU A 293 6.01 -34.75 10.18
CA LEU A 293 7.24 -35.45 9.85
C LEU A 293 7.00 -36.52 8.78
N GLN A 294 7.38 -36.17 7.55
CA GLN A 294 7.22 -37.03 6.38
C GLN A 294 8.58 -37.28 5.76
N PRO A 295 9.05 -38.54 5.73
CA PRO A 295 10.38 -38.85 5.20
C PRO A 295 10.43 -38.59 3.69
N VAL A 296 11.63 -38.34 3.18
CA VAL A 296 11.92 -38.17 1.76
C VAL A 296 12.81 -39.33 1.32
N ARG A 297 12.20 -40.46 0.91
CA ARG A 297 12.95 -41.70 0.58
C ARG A 297 12.30 -42.62 -0.43
N TYR A 298 11.06 -42.38 -0.87
CA TYR A 298 10.31 -43.30 -1.73
C TYR A 298 9.91 -42.70 -3.08
N GLY A 299 10.28 -43.38 -4.16
CA GLY A 299 9.88 -43.02 -5.52
C GLY A 299 10.56 -41.75 -6.02
N LYS A 300 9.84 -40.99 -6.85
CA LYS A 300 10.31 -39.70 -7.37
C LYS A 300 10.43 -38.65 -6.25
N ILE A 301 11.39 -37.75 -6.41
CA ILE A 301 11.59 -36.59 -5.54
C ILE A 301 11.01 -35.38 -6.24
N TYR A 302 10.08 -34.71 -5.56
CA TYR A 302 9.47 -33.46 -6.00
C TYR A 302 10.10 -32.30 -5.25
N ALA A 303 10.37 -31.20 -5.96
CA ALA A 303 10.77 -29.96 -5.31
C ALA A 303 10.17 -28.73 -5.98
N LEU A 304 10.00 -27.68 -5.18
CA LEU A 304 9.50 -26.38 -5.59
C LEU A 304 10.43 -25.30 -5.04
N GLU A 305 11.03 -24.51 -5.93
CA GLU A 305 11.83 -23.34 -5.55
C GLU A 305 10.91 -22.17 -5.17
N MET A 306 11.30 -21.50 -4.09
CA MET A 306 10.57 -20.45 -3.42
C MET A 306 11.40 -19.19 -3.49
N CYS A 307 10.77 -18.08 -3.85
CA CYS A 307 11.35 -16.75 -3.75
C CYS A 307 10.40 -15.84 -2.96
N ASN A 308 10.86 -14.63 -2.65
CA ASN A 308 9.99 -13.67 -2.00
C ASN A 308 9.09 -12.98 -3.01
N CYS A 309 7.88 -12.67 -2.57
CA CYS A 309 6.92 -11.90 -3.31
C CYS A 309 6.10 -11.04 -2.37
N THR A 310 5.72 -9.86 -2.86
CA THR A 310 4.87 -8.95 -2.12
C THR A 310 3.90 -8.22 -3.03
N TYR A 311 2.91 -7.57 -2.43
CA TYR A 311 2.00 -6.67 -3.12
C TYR A 311 2.61 -5.27 -3.29
N ASN A 312 3.51 -4.88 -2.37
CA ASN A 312 4.13 -3.57 -2.36
C ASN A 312 5.38 -3.58 -1.45
N ILE A 313 6.22 -2.56 -1.56
CA ILE A 313 7.19 -2.20 -0.53
C ILE A 313 6.57 -1.11 0.33
N ILE A 314 6.21 -1.45 1.56
CA ILE A 314 5.65 -0.53 2.55
C ILE A 314 6.77 0.14 3.35
N GLY A 315 6.54 1.37 3.76
CA GLY A 315 7.48 2.21 4.49
C GLY A 315 8.32 3.10 3.57
N GLY A 316 9.47 3.53 4.10
CA GLY A 316 10.38 4.47 3.47
C GLY A 316 10.36 5.86 4.10
N ILE A 317 9.26 6.29 4.71
CA ILE A 317 9.16 7.58 5.41
C ILE A 317 8.95 7.36 6.90
N ARG A 318 9.74 8.08 7.71
CA ARG A 318 9.56 8.11 9.17
C ARG A 318 8.55 9.19 9.58
N ILE A 319 7.55 8.78 10.33
CA ILE A 319 6.54 9.67 10.94
C ILE A 319 6.42 9.45 12.45
N ASN A 320 5.91 10.44 13.18
CA ASN A 320 5.41 10.28 14.56
C ASN A 320 3.92 9.89 14.59
N GLU A 321 3.33 9.82 15.79
CA GLU A 321 1.94 9.49 16.05
C GLU A 321 0.93 10.49 15.44
N GLU A 322 1.35 11.73 15.22
CA GLU A 322 0.57 12.78 14.55
C GLU A 322 0.74 12.74 13.01
N CYS A 323 1.42 11.72 12.49
CA CYS A 323 1.76 11.55 11.09
C CYS A 323 2.66 12.66 10.51
N GLN A 324 3.35 13.43 11.36
CA GLN A 324 4.34 14.42 10.93
C GLN A 324 5.61 13.72 10.46
N VAL A 325 6.15 14.17 9.34
CA VAL A 325 7.42 13.63 8.81
C VAL A 325 8.57 14.06 9.71
N LEU A 326 9.39 13.11 10.13
CA LEU A 326 10.54 13.39 10.98
C LEU A 326 11.81 13.56 10.14
N THR A 327 12.69 14.51 10.50
CA THR A 327 14.07 14.57 10.02
C THR A 327 14.91 13.46 10.65
N GLY A 328 16.20 13.32 10.29
CA GLY A 328 17.12 12.29 10.80
C GLY A 328 17.32 12.27 12.32
N ASP A 329 17.22 13.41 13.00
CA ASP A 329 17.38 13.53 14.46
C ASP A 329 16.07 13.27 15.24
N GLY A 330 14.95 13.10 14.54
CA GLY A 330 13.65 12.82 15.12
C GLY A 330 12.78 14.07 15.30
N THR A 331 13.23 15.24 14.85
CA THR A 331 12.42 16.47 14.86
C THR A 331 11.38 16.48 13.72
N PRO A 332 10.13 16.91 13.97
CA PRO A 332 9.15 17.10 12.91
C PRO A 332 9.55 18.18 11.89
N ILE A 333 9.30 17.93 10.61
CA ILE A 333 9.38 18.95 9.56
C ILE A 333 8.05 19.72 9.55
N GLU A 334 8.11 21.00 9.91
CA GLU A 334 6.93 21.85 10.00
C GLU A 334 6.15 21.89 8.68
N GLY A 335 4.84 21.69 8.76
CA GLY A 335 3.93 21.69 7.60
C GLY A 335 3.96 20.42 6.74
N LEU A 336 4.72 19.38 7.11
CA LEU A 336 4.86 18.16 6.31
C LEU A 336 4.37 16.91 7.05
N TYR A 337 3.44 16.19 6.42
CA TYR A 337 2.83 14.97 6.92
C TYR A 337 2.90 13.87 5.86
N ALA A 338 2.84 12.61 6.29
CA ALA A 338 2.75 11.48 5.36
C ALA A 338 1.80 10.41 5.88
N ALA A 339 1.14 9.69 4.97
CA ALA A 339 0.16 8.68 5.32
C ALA A 339 0.10 7.49 4.36
N GLY A 340 -0.44 6.37 4.86
CA GLY A 340 -0.59 5.14 4.10
C GLY A 340 0.72 4.35 3.95
N ASP A 341 0.79 3.50 2.94
CA ASP A 341 1.90 2.56 2.75
C ASP A 341 3.28 3.24 2.73
N CYS A 342 3.40 4.45 2.15
CA CYS A 342 4.66 5.20 2.10
C CYS A 342 5.21 5.59 3.49
N ALA A 343 4.33 5.70 4.48
CA ALA A 343 4.64 6.16 5.84
C ALA A 343 4.41 5.07 6.90
N ASN A 344 4.22 3.82 6.47
CA ASN A 344 3.90 2.70 7.35
C ASN A 344 5.15 2.17 8.08
N ASN A 345 5.80 3.05 8.85
CA ASN A 345 6.96 2.72 9.66
C ASN A 345 6.57 1.78 10.81
N ALA A 346 5.38 1.88 11.39
CA ALA A 346 4.96 1.03 12.51
C ALA A 346 5.00 -0.49 12.21
N ILE A 347 4.85 -0.88 10.93
CA ILE A 347 5.00 -2.27 10.47
C ILE A 347 6.44 -2.55 9.94
N ALA A 348 7.17 -1.52 9.49
CA ALA A 348 8.48 -1.64 8.82
C ALA A 348 9.70 -1.19 9.65
N TRP A 349 9.53 -0.75 10.90
CA TRP A 349 10.56 -0.04 11.69
C TRP A 349 11.64 -0.96 12.26
N ASP A 350 11.26 -2.17 12.66
CA ASP A 350 12.16 -3.23 13.08
C ASP A 350 11.87 -4.43 12.18
N GLU A 351 12.91 -5.12 11.72
CA GLU A 351 12.88 -6.22 10.74
C GLU A 351 12.11 -7.47 11.23
N SER A 352 11.25 -7.30 12.23
CA SER A 352 10.66 -8.30 13.09
C SER A 352 9.14 -8.20 13.27
N ILE A 353 8.43 -7.19 12.70
CA ILE A 353 6.97 -7.19 12.78
C ILE A 353 6.37 -8.06 11.67
N VAL A 354 6.03 -9.27 12.09
CA VAL A 354 5.26 -10.23 11.32
C VAL A 354 3.92 -9.62 10.97
N TYR A 355 3.63 -9.57 9.67
CA TYR A 355 2.29 -9.44 9.12
C TYR A 355 1.44 -10.62 9.61
N THR A 356 0.91 -10.54 10.83
CA THR A 356 0.06 -11.60 11.38
C THR A 356 -1.41 -11.40 11.01
N LEU A 357 -1.79 -10.19 10.59
CA LEU A 357 -3.17 -9.82 10.30
C LEU A 357 -3.34 -9.34 8.85
N TRP A 358 -4.06 -10.15 8.07
CA TRP A 358 -4.53 -9.77 6.75
C TRP A 358 -5.36 -8.48 6.82
N GLY A 359 -5.08 -7.52 5.92
CA GLY A 359 -5.75 -6.21 5.88
C GLY A 359 -5.15 -5.13 6.80
N SER A 360 -4.04 -5.42 7.50
CA SER A 360 -3.34 -4.46 8.37
C SER A 360 -2.92 -3.16 7.66
N THR A 361 -2.45 -3.22 6.41
CA THR A 361 -2.10 -2.02 5.62
C THR A 361 -3.29 -1.16 5.27
N LEU A 362 -4.43 -1.77 4.95
CA LEU A 362 -5.67 -1.02 4.74
C LEU A 362 -6.13 -0.37 6.05
N GLY A 363 -6.09 -1.12 7.15
CA GLY A 363 -6.37 -0.60 8.48
C GLY A 363 -5.47 0.58 8.85
N PHE A 364 -4.16 0.44 8.64
CA PHE A 364 -3.20 1.52 8.85
C PHE A 364 -3.51 2.72 7.95
N SER A 365 -3.67 2.51 6.65
CA SER A 365 -3.92 3.60 5.68
C SER A 365 -5.19 4.39 5.98
N CYS A 366 -6.28 3.74 6.36
CA CYS A 366 -7.53 4.42 6.73
C CYS A 366 -7.37 5.27 8.00
N ASN A 367 -6.68 4.75 9.03
CA ASN A 367 -6.52 5.47 10.29
C ASN A 367 -5.45 6.57 10.19
N CYS A 368 -4.28 6.26 9.63
CA CYS A 368 -3.20 7.20 9.41
C CYS A 368 -3.62 8.34 8.48
N GLY A 369 -4.39 8.07 7.41
CA GLY A 369 -4.95 9.12 6.56
C GLY A 369 -5.87 10.08 7.32
N ARG A 370 -6.65 9.57 8.29
CA ARG A 370 -7.48 10.40 9.17
C ARG A 370 -6.62 11.23 10.13
N PHE A 371 -5.65 10.62 10.82
CA PHE A 371 -4.79 11.30 11.77
C PHE A 371 -3.93 12.38 11.10
N ALA A 372 -3.39 12.11 9.90
CA ALA A 372 -2.68 13.12 9.11
C ALA A 372 -3.59 14.28 8.73
N GLY A 373 -4.84 14.01 8.35
CA GLY A 373 -5.84 15.05 8.04
C GLY A 373 -6.22 15.90 9.25
N GLU A 374 -6.46 15.28 10.41
CA GLU A 374 -6.77 15.97 11.67
C GLU A 374 -5.57 16.83 12.11
N SER A 375 -4.37 16.27 12.16
CA SER A 375 -3.14 16.97 12.60
C SER A 375 -2.77 18.12 11.67
N ALA A 376 -2.82 17.90 10.35
CA ALA A 376 -2.62 18.97 9.38
C ALA A 376 -3.69 20.07 9.49
N GLY A 377 -4.95 19.68 9.72
CA GLY A 377 -6.05 20.61 9.93
C GLY A 377 -5.88 21.49 11.18
N ASP A 378 -5.50 20.89 12.31
CA ASP A 378 -5.26 21.62 13.55
C ASP A 378 -4.06 22.56 13.43
N TYR A 379 -2.99 22.11 12.79
CA TYR A 379 -1.86 22.97 12.46
C TYR A 379 -2.26 24.15 11.57
N VAL A 380 -3.12 23.95 10.56
CA VAL A 380 -3.64 25.05 9.71
C VAL A 380 -4.46 26.06 10.52
N LYS A 381 -5.24 25.62 11.51
CA LYS A 381 -6.04 26.52 12.37
C LYS A 381 -5.17 27.43 13.24
N THR A 382 -3.94 27.04 13.57
CA THR A 382 -3.02 27.92 14.33
C THR A 382 -2.75 29.24 13.60
N PHE A 383 -2.74 29.22 12.27
CA PHE A 383 -2.60 30.43 11.45
C PHE A 383 -3.89 31.25 11.38
N ALA A 384 -5.06 30.63 11.53
CA ALA A 384 -6.34 31.34 11.51
C ALA A 384 -6.61 32.08 12.83
N ALA A 385 -6.02 31.62 13.94
CA ALA A 385 -6.12 32.30 15.23
C ALA A 385 -5.31 33.61 15.28
N ASP A 386 -4.22 33.69 14.51
CA ASP A 386 -3.39 34.91 14.42
C ASP A 386 -3.96 35.97 13.45
N ASP A 387 -4.87 35.57 12.53
CA ASP A 387 -5.52 36.46 11.55
C ASP A 387 -6.91 36.98 12.02
N MET A 388 -7.36 36.60 13.23
CA MET A 388 -8.65 37.04 13.81
C MET A 388 -8.46 38.31 14.66
N GLU A 389 -8.40 39.48 14.03
CA GLU A 389 -8.76 40.74 14.71
C GLU A 389 -10.30 40.80 14.81
N GLU A 390 -10.84 40.85 16.04
CA GLU A 390 -12.25 41.18 16.29
C GLU A 390 -12.57 42.56 15.68
N TYR A 391 -13.29 42.57 14.56
CA TYR A 391 -13.91 43.79 14.04
C TYR A 391 -15.35 43.89 14.53
N ASP A 392 -15.60 44.77 15.49
CA ASP A 392 -16.95 45.17 15.91
C ASP A 392 -17.74 45.69 14.69
N ILE A 393 -18.85 45.04 14.35
CA ILE A 393 -19.77 45.49 13.31
C ILE A 393 -20.56 46.69 13.88
N PRO A 394 -20.42 47.91 13.34
CA PRO A 394 -21.16 49.06 13.84
C PRO A 394 -22.67 48.90 13.57
N GLU A 395 -23.47 49.25 14.57
CA GLU A 395 -24.90 48.94 14.71
C GLU A 395 -25.87 49.63 13.70
N SER A 396 -25.46 50.01 12.48
CA SER A 396 -26.31 50.79 11.57
C SER A 396 -26.45 50.22 10.16
N VAL A 397 -27.49 49.41 9.94
CA VAL A 397 -28.00 49.03 8.61
C VAL A 397 -29.00 50.10 8.14
N LEU A 398 -28.80 50.70 6.95
CA LEU A 398 -29.58 51.86 6.49
C LEU A 398 -30.61 51.55 5.38
N ARG A 399 -30.40 50.56 4.50
CA ARG A 399 -31.38 50.24 3.42
C ARG A 399 -31.25 48.81 2.90
N VAL A 400 -32.39 48.21 2.50
CA VAL A 400 -32.48 46.89 1.86
C VAL A 400 -33.26 47.02 0.54
N GLU A 401 -32.65 46.69 -0.59
CA GLU A 401 -33.32 46.60 -1.89
C GLU A 401 -33.31 45.18 -2.44
N LYS A 402 -34.47 44.71 -2.93
CA LYS A 402 -34.64 43.37 -3.51
C LYS A 402 -34.83 43.48 -5.01
N GLY A 403 -33.96 42.81 -5.76
CA GLY A 403 -34.02 42.65 -7.21
C GLY A 403 -34.12 41.18 -7.62
N TYR A 404 -34.46 40.97 -8.89
CA TYR A 404 -34.47 39.65 -9.53
C TYR A 404 -33.71 39.75 -10.86
N THR A 405 -32.72 38.89 -11.05
CA THR A 405 -32.00 38.77 -12.32
C THR A 405 -31.66 37.30 -12.58
N GLU A 406 -31.77 36.85 -13.83
CA GLU A 406 -31.45 35.48 -14.28
C GLU A 406 -32.03 34.35 -13.39
N GLY A 407 -33.25 34.54 -12.86
CA GLY A 407 -33.94 33.55 -12.04
C GLY A 407 -33.48 33.45 -10.59
N LYS A 408 -32.65 34.39 -10.11
CA LYS A 408 -32.14 34.44 -8.73
C LYS A 408 -32.63 35.67 -7.98
N THR A 409 -32.80 35.55 -6.66
CA THR A 409 -33.15 36.68 -5.79
C THR A 409 -31.88 37.39 -5.34
N VAL A 410 -31.76 38.70 -5.58
CA VAL A 410 -30.64 39.51 -5.12
C VAL A 410 -31.14 40.50 -4.08
N THR A 411 -30.53 40.52 -2.90
CA THR A 411 -30.81 41.54 -1.87
C THR A 411 -29.55 42.34 -1.59
N VAL A 412 -29.61 43.65 -1.79
CA VAL A 412 -28.50 44.58 -1.54
C VAL A 412 -28.75 45.28 -0.22
N ILE A 413 -27.74 45.28 0.67
CA ILE A 413 -27.79 45.96 1.97
C ILE A 413 -26.71 47.05 1.99
N GLU A 414 -27.15 48.31 2.10
CA GLU A 414 -26.27 49.48 2.22
C GLU A 414 -25.98 49.82 3.69
N THR A 415 -24.70 50.02 4.01
CA THR A 415 -24.23 50.43 5.34
C THR A 415 -23.46 51.76 5.23
N SER A 416 -24.00 52.79 5.89
CA SER A 416 -23.50 54.19 6.04
C SER A 416 -23.59 55.15 4.84
N LYS A 417 -23.95 56.41 5.13
CA LYS A 417 -24.00 57.55 4.19
C LYS A 417 -22.73 58.42 4.21
N GLU A 418 -21.80 58.15 5.13
CA GLU A 418 -20.62 59.01 5.36
C GLU A 418 -19.27 58.35 5.00
N ASN A 419 -19.27 57.07 4.61
CA ASN A 419 -18.14 56.42 3.91
C ASN A 419 -18.63 55.13 3.24
N PRO A 420 -18.63 55.01 1.89
CA PRO A 420 -19.19 53.87 1.19
C PRO A 420 -18.15 52.76 1.01
N ASP A 421 -17.65 52.17 2.09
CA ASP A 421 -16.54 51.20 1.97
C ASP A 421 -17.01 49.76 1.67
N TYR A 422 -18.31 49.43 1.81
CA TYR A 422 -18.80 48.06 1.57
C TYR A 422 -20.27 48.02 1.11
N THR A 423 -20.58 47.07 0.23
CA THR A 423 -21.95 46.65 -0.10
C THR A 423 -22.09 45.15 0.15
N ILE A 424 -23.09 44.76 0.96
CA ILE A 424 -23.37 43.34 1.22
C ILE A 424 -24.45 42.87 0.24
N VAL A 425 -24.16 41.80 -0.50
CA VAL A 425 -25.08 41.23 -1.49
C VAL A 425 -25.45 39.81 -1.08
N MET A 426 -26.75 39.52 -0.96
CA MET A 426 -27.27 38.17 -0.82
C MET A 426 -27.72 37.63 -2.17
N ILE A 427 -27.29 36.41 -2.50
CA ILE A 427 -27.78 35.64 -3.65
C ILE A 427 -28.13 34.23 -3.16
N ASP A 428 -29.40 33.83 -3.29
CA ASP A 428 -29.91 32.49 -2.97
C ASP A 428 -29.31 31.87 -1.68
N GLU A 429 -29.42 32.60 -0.56
CA GLU A 429 -28.99 32.23 0.80
C GLU A 429 -27.47 32.24 1.09
N SER A 430 -26.65 32.71 0.15
CA SER A 430 -25.21 32.95 0.35
C SER A 430 -24.90 34.45 0.48
N TYR A 431 -24.07 34.83 1.46
CA TYR A 431 -23.70 36.22 1.74
C TYR A 431 -22.32 36.56 1.18
N PHE A 432 -22.22 37.68 0.48
CA PHE A 432 -20.97 38.19 -0.09
C PHE A 432 -20.73 39.62 0.40
N ALA A 433 -19.50 39.89 0.87
CA ALA A 433 -19.03 41.25 1.12
C ALA A 433 -18.16 41.70 -0.07
N LEU A 434 -18.56 42.79 -0.75
CA LEU A 434 -17.82 43.39 -1.84
C LEU A 434 -17.27 44.74 -1.37
N ARG A 435 -15.97 44.98 -1.63
CA ARG A 435 -15.24 46.12 -1.06
C ARG A 435 -15.14 47.33 -1.99
N ASP A 436 -15.42 47.24 -3.29
CA ASP A 436 -15.40 48.45 -4.14
C ASP A 436 -16.11 48.25 -5.49
N TYR A 437 -16.89 49.26 -5.89
CA TYR A 437 -17.48 49.44 -7.23
C TYR A 437 -16.97 50.77 -7.82
N ASP A 438 -16.17 50.70 -8.88
CA ASP A 438 -15.50 51.88 -9.46
C ASP A 438 -16.36 52.64 -10.50
N GLY A 439 -17.61 52.21 -10.69
CA GLY A 439 -18.53 52.74 -11.70
C GLY A 439 -18.56 51.98 -13.03
N GLU A 440 -17.62 51.05 -13.28
CA GLU A 440 -17.63 50.16 -14.46
C GLU A 440 -17.52 48.67 -14.11
N LYS A 441 -16.83 48.29 -13.02
CA LYS A 441 -16.70 46.90 -12.54
C LYS A 441 -16.69 46.78 -11.02
N TRP A 442 -17.09 45.59 -10.54
CA TRP A 442 -16.90 45.19 -9.15
C TRP A 442 -15.49 44.58 -8.97
N SER A 443 -14.81 44.90 -7.87
CA SER A 443 -13.56 44.24 -7.48
C SER A 443 -13.78 42.84 -6.90
N ASP A 444 -12.73 41.99 -6.91
CA ASP A 444 -12.79 40.59 -6.50
C ASP A 444 -13.34 40.39 -5.07
N CYS A 445 -14.24 39.41 -4.92
CA CYS A 445 -14.81 39.04 -3.63
C CYS A 445 -13.74 38.40 -2.74
N ARG A 446 -13.44 39.01 -1.59
CA ARG A 446 -12.39 38.54 -0.68
C ARG A 446 -12.89 37.69 0.49
N THR A 447 -14.19 37.68 0.80
CA THR A 447 -14.69 37.01 2.01
C THR A 447 -16.12 36.51 1.85
N VAL A 448 -16.38 35.28 2.27
CA VAL A 448 -17.73 34.70 2.36
C VAL A 448 -18.15 34.69 3.83
N VAL A 449 -19.33 35.22 4.11
CA VAL A 449 -19.88 35.23 5.48
C VAL A 449 -20.89 34.11 5.60
N ARG A 450 -20.76 33.25 6.61
CA ARG A 450 -21.74 32.19 6.91
C ARG A 450 -22.54 32.58 8.14
N ARG A 451 -23.84 32.27 8.14
CA ARG A 451 -24.66 32.41 9.34
C ARG A 451 -24.47 31.18 10.24
N GLY A 452 -23.99 31.39 11.46
CA GLY A 452 -23.87 30.37 12.50
C GLY A 452 -25.24 29.90 13.00
N GLU A 453 -25.27 28.76 13.71
CA GLU A 453 -26.51 28.13 14.20
C GLU A 453 -27.32 29.03 15.16
N ASN A 454 -26.65 30.03 15.75
CA ASN A 454 -27.22 30.97 16.72
C ASN A 454 -27.77 32.25 16.07
N GLY A 455 -27.64 32.39 14.75
CA GLY A 455 -28.06 33.57 14.00
C GLY A 455 -27.01 34.67 13.88
N GLU A 456 -25.85 34.52 14.51
CA GLU A 456 -24.66 35.37 14.36
C GLU A 456 -23.93 35.09 13.04
N PHE A 457 -23.17 36.07 12.55
CA PHE A 457 -22.43 36.00 11.30
C PHE A 457 -20.97 35.64 11.59
N GLU A 458 -20.45 34.58 10.96
CA GLU A 458 -19.06 34.15 11.07
C GLU A 458 -18.34 34.44 9.74
N LEU A 459 -17.18 35.09 9.82
CA LEU A 459 -16.28 35.31 8.68
C LEU A 459 -15.58 33.98 8.37
N GLY A 460 -15.70 33.48 7.15
CA GLY A 460 -14.95 32.32 6.66
C GLY A 460 -13.95 32.74 5.60
N ASP A 461 -12.74 32.19 5.65
CA ASP A 461 -11.75 32.38 4.60
C ASP A 461 -12.14 31.63 3.31
N VAL A 462 -11.90 32.30 2.18
CA VAL A 462 -12.01 31.77 0.84
C VAL A 462 -10.91 30.70 0.62
N VAL A 463 -11.31 29.45 0.36
CA VAL A 463 -10.44 28.51 -0.35
C VAL A 463 -10.56 28.86 -1.84
N GLY A 464 -9.47 29.38 -2.40
CA GLY A 464 -9.41 30.16 -3.65
C GLY A 464 -10.29 29.68 -4.81
N ILE A 465 -10.92 30.66 -5.46
CA ILE A 465 -11.23 30.64 -6.89
C ILE A 465 -10.05 31.31 -7.58
N PHE A 466 -9.45 30.66 -8.57
CA PHE A 466 -8.77 31.37 -9.65
C PHE A 466 -9.42 30.97 -10.97
N VAL A 467 -9.77 31.99 -11.75
CA VAL A 467 -10.19 31.90 -13.16
C VAL A 467 -8.96 31.70 -14.03
#